data_AF-A0A3A8MC92-F1
#
_entry.id   AF-A0A3A8MC92-F1
#
_cell.length_a   1.000
_cell.length_b   1.000
_cell.length_c   1.000
_cell.angle_alpha   90.00
_cell.angle_beta   90.00
_cell.angle_gamma   90.00
#
_symmetry.space_group_name_H-M   'P 1'
#
loop_
_entity.id
_entity.type
_entity.pdbx_description
1 polymer ?
#
loop_
_entity_poly.entity_id
_entity_poly.type
_entity_poly.pdbx_seq_one_letter_code
_entity_poly.pdbx_strand_id
1 'polypeptide(L)'
;MGPVEYFACGHCQGTANVLLRRRSHQDFMERLPGALRFPITIPGLQTLVAVSLVLAVLRTLGVGIRMFQVLPLMLALGVFWSALFALVRGAARGDADPELPGFTDIVRDMLRPGLRGLAVTVGVFLPALVRALSLRAPSERSVLGFFGAPLKTVLSPAALEDPLTWGLALAGFLWLPWAWLLAAAERPLLSALNPANALRCIRALGRDAGVVMGVFALLALVHGVMHWRAEVVLDFGMFFVSRWIAEALTCLVPFATANLLGLVLYVHGDVLGYLPARDVLEPVLRDARPERGPQALREAASPAPVPT
;
A
#
# COMPACT_ATOMS: atom_id res chain seq x y z
N MET A 1 26.74 17.85 -4.03
CA MET A 1 27.70 16.77 -4.36
C MET A 1 28.02 16.91 -5.83
N GLY A 2 29.29 17.06 -6.20
CA GLY A 2 29.70 17.08 -7.60
C GLY A 2 29.56 15.69 -8.23
N PRO A 3 29.44 15.58 -9.56
CA PRO A 3 29.44 14.29 -10.24
C PRO A 3 30.77 13.56 -9.97
N VAL A 4 30.70 12.28 -9.57
CA VAL A 4 31.89 11.44 -9.42
C VAL A 4 32.16 10.79 -10.77
N GLU A 5 33.34 11.02 -11.32
CA GLU A 5 33.72 10.67 -12.69
C GLU A 5 34.47 9.33 -12.73
N TYR A 6 34.01 8.40 -13.58
CA TYR A 6 34.70 7.14 -13.85
C TYR A 6 34.91 6.97 -15.35
N PHE A 7 36.16 7.06 -15.81
CA PHE A 7 36.53 7.04 -17.22
C PHE A 7 36.81 5.64 -17.77
N ALA A 8 37.38 4.77 -16.94
CA ALA A 8 37.77 3.41 -17.31
C ALA A 8 38.05 2.60 -16.04
N CYS A 9 38.03 1.27 -16.16
CA CYS A 9 38.65 0.44 -15.13
C CYS A 9 40.16 0.72 -15.09
N GLY A 10 40.70 1.16 -13.95
CA GLY A 10 42.12 1.45 -13.79
C GLY A 10 43.06 0.26 -14.05
N HIS A 11 42.52 -0.97 -14.08
CA HIS A 11 43.28 -2.19 -14.36
C HIS A 11 43.23 -2.62 -15.84
N CYS A 12 42.05 -2.69 -16.44
CA CYS A 12 41.89 -3.22 -17.81
C CYS A 12 41.60 -2.17 -18.88
N GLN A 13 41.48 -0.90 -18.51
CA GLN A 13 41.06 0.21 -19.38
C GLN A 13 39.72 -0.01 -20.14
N GLY A 14 38.93 -1.01 -19.72
CA GLY A 14 37.60 -1.27 -20.27
C GLY A 14 36.57 -0.22 -19.87
N THR A 15 35.45 -0.18 -20.60
CA THR A 15 34.34 0.74 -20.33
C THR A 15 33.76 0.53 -18.94
N ALA A 16 33.74 1.61 -18.14
CA ALA A 16 33.12 1.59 -16.82
C ALA A 16 31.59 1.52 -16.99
N ASN A 17 31.01 0.34 -16.75
CA ASN A 17 29.57 0.18 -16.63
C ASN A 17 29.11 0.71 -15.26
N VAL A 18 27.89 1.22 -15.20
CA VAL A 18 27.26 1.61 -13.94
C VAL A 18 27.25 0.40 -13.02
N LEU A 19 27.91 0.51 -11.86
CA LEU A 19 27.89 -0.56 -10.86
C LEU A 19 26.46 -0.72 -10.38
N LEU A 20 25.88 -1.88 -10.61
CA LEU A 20 24.53 -2.22 -10.20
C LEU A 20 24.59 -3.03 -8.90
N ARG A 21 23.78 -2.63 -7.92
CA ARG A 21 23.55 -3.39 -6.68
C ARG A 21 22.09 -3.82 -6.63
N ARG A 22 21.87 -5.02 -6.09
CA ARG A 22 20.53 -5.54 -5.87
C ARG A 22 19.84 -4.77 -4.74
N ARG A 23 18.58 -4.35 -4.95
CA ARG A 23 17.76 -3.64 -3.94
C ARG A 23 17.66 -4.38 -2.61
N SER A 24 17.61 -5.71 -2.64
CA SER A 24 17.54 -6.56 -1.44
C SER A 24 18.79 -6.54 -0.56
N HIS A 25 19.90 -5.96 -1.05
CA HIS A 25 21.08 -5.72 -0.21
C HIS A 25 20.97 -4.41 0.58
N GLN A 26 19.97 -3.56 0.35
CA GLN A 26 19.79 -2.32 1.12
C GLN A 26 19.12 -2.62 2.45
N ASP A 27 19.58 -1.97 3.52
CA ASP A 27 19.03 -2.18 4.85
C ASP A 27 17.64 -1.53 4.97
N PHE A 28 16.63 -2.37 5.20
CA PHE A 28 15.23 -1.93 5.34
C PHE A 28 15.08 -0.85 6.43
N MET A 29 15.77 -1.02 7.55
CA MET A 29 15.73 -0.12 8.70
C MET A 29 16.27 1.29 8.40
N GLU A 30 17.25 1.42 7.50
CA GLU A 30 17.80 2.72 7.13
C GLU A 30 16.79 3.56 6.33
N ARG A 31 15.93 2.90 5.54
CA ARG A 31 14.92 3.55 4.69
C ARG A 31 13.57 3.76 5.37
N LEU A 32 13.28 2.99 6.41
CA LEU A 32 11.99 3.02 7.10
C LEU A 32 11.57 4.43 7.55
N PRO A 33 12.43 5.27 8.17
CA PRO A 33 12.04 6.63 8.55
C PRO A 33 11.65 7.50 7.35
N GLY A 34 12.31 7.31 6.20
CA GLY A 34 11.98 8.01 4.96
C GLY A 34 10.58 7.65 4.46
N ALA A 35 10.26 6.35 4.43
CA ALA A 35 8.94 5.86 4.03
C ALA A 35 7.82 6.39 4.95
N LEU A 36 8.06 6.44 6.27
CA LEU A 36 7.07 6.93 7.24
C LEU A 36 6.90 8.46 7.21
N ARG A 37 7.93 9.22 6.78
CA ARG A 37 7.86 10.67 6.63
C ARG A 37 7.17 11.12 5.34
N PHE A 38 6.93 10.21 4.39
CA PHE A 38 6.36 10.55 3.09
C PHE A 38 5.12 11.46 3.17
N PRO A 39 4.10 11.21 4.03
CA PRO A 39 2.89 12.05 4.05
C PRO A 39 3.14 13.52 4.42
N ILE A 40 4.32 13.84 4.96
CA ILE A 40 4.72 15.18 5.41
C ILE A 40 5.69 15.82 4.39
N THR A 41 6.14 15.07 3.38
CA THR A 41 6.92 15.63 2.26
C THR A 41 6.04 16.49 1.35
N ILE A 42 6.62 17.35 0.53
CA ILE A 42 5.83 18.20 -0.40
C ILE A 42 4.93 17.36 -1.32
N PRO A 43 5.43 16.32 -2.03
CA PRO A 43 4.57 15.50 -2.89
C PRO A 43 3.52 14.70 -2.11
N GLY A 44 3.88 14.22 -0.91
CA GLY A 44 2.95 13.54 -0.02
C GLY A 44 1.82 14.45 0.47
N LEU A 45 2.13 15.70 0.86
CA LEU A 45 1.16 16.71 1.25
C LEU A 45 0.23 17.10 0.09
N GLN A 46 0.76 17.26 -1.12
CA GLN A 46 -0.05 17.53 -2.31
C GLN A 46 -1.06 16.40 -2.56
N THR A 47 -0.61 15.15 -2.50
CA THR A 47 -1.47 13.97 -2.68
C THR A 47 -2.50 13.88 -1.55
N LEU A 48 -2.08 14.13 -0.30
CA LEU A 48 -2.95 14.12 0.88
C LEU A 48 -4.06 15.17 0.74
N VAL A 49 -3.70 16.41 0.38
CA VAL A 49 -4.66 17.51 0.17
C VAL A 49 -5.64 17.16 -0.95
N ALA A 50 -5.14 16.69 -2.09
CA ALA A 50 -5.99 16.34 -3.23
C ALA A 50 -6.98 15.21 -2.89
N VAL A 51 -6.49 14.11 -2.32
CA VAL A 51 -7.32 12.95 -1.99
C VAL A 51 -8.32 13.28 -0.88
N SER A 52 -7.88 13.95 0.20
CA SER A 52 -8.77 14.35 1.29
C SER A 52 -9.87 15.31 0.82
N LEU A 53 -9.56 16.24 -0.09
CA LEU A 53 -10.54 17.15 -0.67
C LEU A 53 -11.62 16.38 -1.45
N VAL A 54 -11.20 15.47 -2.33
CA VAL A 54 -12.13 14.63 -3.10
C VAL A 54 -12.99 13.76 -2.18
N LEU A 55 -12.39 13.14 -1.16
CA LEU A 55 -13.12 12.34 -0.18
C LEU A 55 -14.13 13.19 0.60
N ALA A 56 -13.77 14.40 1.00
CA ALA A 56 -14.66 15.31 1.72
C ALA A 56 -15.86 15.74 0.86
N VAL A 57 -15.63 16.04 -0.43
CA VAL A 57 -16.71 16.34 -1.39
C VAL A 57 -17.64 15.12 -1.54
N LEU A 58 -17.10 13.95 -1.84
CA LEU A 58 -17.90 12.74 -2.07
C LEU A 58 -18.71 12.34 -0.83
N ARG A 59 -18.09 12.38 0.35
CA ARG A 59 -18.79 12.08 1.61
C ARG A 59 -19.85 13.14 1.94
N THR A 60 -19.66 14.39 1.54
CA THR A 60 -20.66 15.46 1.67
C THR A 60 -21.87 15.24 0.80
N LEU A 61 -21.68 14.82 -0.45
CA LEU A 61 -22.79 14.40 -1.32
C LEU A 61 -23.56 13.21 -0.72
N GLY A 62 -22.89 12.34 0.02
CA GLY A 62 -23.49 11.21 0.73
C GLY A 62 -24.39 11.56 1.93
N VAL A 63 -24.44 12.82 2.39
CA VAL A 63 -25.32 13.23 3.51
C VAL A 63 -26.76 13.51 3.03
N GLY A 64 -26.99 13.62 1.72
CA GLY A 64 -28.30 13.89 1.12
C GLY A 64 -29.29 12.70 1.15
N ILE A 65 -30.23 12.68 0.19
CA ILE A 65 -31.33 11.71 0.06
C ILE A 65 -30.80 10.26 0.17
N ARG A 66 -31.35 9.47 1.12
CA ARG A 66 -30.93 8.08 1.46
C ARG A 66 -30.67 7.18 0.24
N MET A 67 -31.47 7.29 -0.80
CA MET A 67 -31.37 6.45 -1.99
C MET A 67 -30.07 6.67 -2.80
N PHE A 68 -29.49 7.88 -2.73
CA PHE A 68 -28.26 8.22 -3.47
C PHE A 68 -26.98 8.09 -2.64
N GLN A 69 -27.06 7.71 -1.35
CA GLN A 69 -25.88 7.72 -0.46
C GLN A 69 -24.83 6.65 -0.80
N VAL A 70 -25.25 5.53 -1.40
CA VAL A 70 -24.36 4.41 -1.72
C VAL A 70 -23.32 4.78 -2.78
N LEU A 71 -23.73 5.53 -3.80
CA LEU A 71 -22.87 5.84 -4.94
C LEU A 71 -21.66 6.72 -4.54
N PRO A 72 -21.83 7.89 -3.87
CA PRO A 72 -20.71 8.70 -3.41
C PRO A 72 -19.80 7.95 -2.42
N LEU A 73 -20.36 7.08 -1.58
CA LEU A 73 -19.57 6.27 -0.65
C LEU A 73 -18.71 5.22 -1.38
N MET A 74 -19.29 4.54 -2.38
CA MET A 74 -18.57 3.60 -3.24
C MET A 74 -17.46 4.30 -4.03
N LEU A 75 -17.74 5.51 -4.57
CA LEU A 75 -16.73 6.32 -5.23
C LEU A 75 -15.63 6.76 -4.27
N ALA A 76 -15.97 7.23 -3.07
CA ALA A 76 -14.99 7.62 -2.06
C ALA A 76 -14.09 6.44 -1.67
N LEU A 77 -14.68 5.25 -1.50
CA LEU A 77 -13.94 4.02 -1.25
C LEU A 77 -13.00 3.68 -2.42
N GLY A 78 -13.46 3.84 -3.66
CA GLY A 78 -12.64 3.69 -4.88
C GLY A 78 -11.47 4.67 -4.94
N VAL A 79 -11.70 5.96 -4.68
CA VAL A 79 -10.64 6.99 -4.59
C VAL A 79 -9.61 6.61 -3.54
N PHE A 80 -10.06 6.23 -2.35
CA PHE A 80 -9.16 5.88 -1.26
C PHE A 80 -8.25 4.69 -1.61
N TRP A 81 -8.82 3.58 -2.07
CA TRP A 81 -8.02 2.38 -2.38
C TRP A 81 -7.16 2.53 -3.62
N SER A 82 -7.62 3.28 -4.63
CA SER A 82 -6.81 3.58 -5.82
C SER A 82 -5.58 4.41 -5.45
N ALA A 83 -5.76 5.47 -4.66
CA ALA A 83 -4.65 6.27 -4.14
C ALA A 83 -3.70 5.43 -3.27
N LEU A 84 -4.24 4.62 -2.35
CA LEU A 84 -3.43 3.74 -1.50
C LEU A 84 -2.56 2.79 -2.34
N PHE A 85 -3.14 2.08 -3.32
CA PHE A 85 -2.39 1.15 -4.15
C PHE A 85 -1.46 1.84 -5.16
N ALA A 86 -1.79 3.04 -5.63
CA ALA A 86 -0.87 3.86 -6.41
C ALA A 86 0.36 4.26 -5.59
N LEU A 87 0.17 4.69 -4.33
CA LEU A 87 1.27 5.00 -3.41
C LEU A 87 2.15 3.77 -3.10
N VAL A 88 1.55 2.60 -2.87
CA VAL A 88 2.31 1.35 -2.67
C VAL A 88 3.18 1.05 -3.90
N ARG A 89 2.62 1.15 -5.11
CA ARG A 89 3.35 0.85 -6.36
C ARG A 89 4.41 1.89 -6.67
N GLY A 90 4.14 3.18 -6.48
CA GLY A 90 5.13 4.26 -6.62
C GLY A 90 6.31 4.08 -5.67
N ALA A 91 6.04 3.82 -4.39
CA ALA A 91 7.08 3.54 -3.40
C ALA A 91 7.85 2.24 -3.72
N ALA A 92 7.20 1.22 -4.30
CA ALA A 92 7.85 -0.01 -4.75
C ALA A 92 8.82 0.20 -5.94
N ARG A 93 8.56 1.20 -6.80
CA ARG A 93 9.47 1.59 -7.88
C ARG A 93 10.68 2.39 -7.38
N GLY A 94 10.53 3.05 -6.22
CA GLY A 94 11.54 3.95 -5.66
C GLY A 94 11.44 5.36 -6.22
N ASP A 95 10.31 5.73 -6.81
CA ASP A 95 10.07 7.05 -7.38
C ASP A 95 9.97 8.10 -6.26
N ALA A 96 10.62 9.24 -6.44
CA ALA A 96 10.53 10.36 -5.49
C ALA A 96 9.17 11.05 -5.55
N ASP A 97 8.57 11.06 -6.75
CA ASP A 97 7.25 11.61 -6.99
C ASP A 97 6.20 10.49 -6.94
N PRO A 98 5.12 10.65 -6.15
CA PRO A 98 4.07 9.66 -6.08
C PRO A 98 3.37 9.51 -7.42
N GLU A 99 3.16 8.26 -7.82
CA GLU A 99 2.29 7.95 -8.96
C GLU A 99 0.87 8.42 -8.64
N LEU A 100 0.39 9.40 -9.39
CA LEU A 100 -1.00 9.84 -9.29
C LEU A 100 -1.92 8.74 -9.83
N PRO A 101 -3.08 8.49 -9.20
CA PRO A 101 -4.09 7.64 -9.82
C PRO A 101 -4.49 8.23 -11.17
N GLY A 102 -4.33 7.45 -12.25
CA GLY A 102 -4.94 7.79 -13.52
C GLY A 102 -6.45 7.82 -13.31
N PHE A 103 -7.15 8.91 -13.62
CA PHE A 103 -8.62 8.97 -13.55
C PHE A 103 -9.22 8.88 -14.95
N THR A 104 -8.61 8.05 -15.79
CA THR A 104 -8.97 7.91 -17.21
C THR A 104 -10.14 6.96 -17.41
N ASP A 105 -10.24 5.91 -16.60
CA ASP A 105 -11.30 4.90 -16.65
C ASP A 105 -11.79 4.63 -15.22
N ILE A 106 -13.03 5.05 -14.93
CA ILE A 106 -13.65 4.93 -13.61
C ILE A 106 -13.65 3.46 -13.12
N VAL A 107 -13.87 2.50 -14.02
CA VAL A 107 -13.97 1.08 -13.64
C VAL A 107 -12.60 0.54 -13.30
N ARG A 108 -11.63 0.76 -14.19
CA ARG A 108 -10.26 0.26 -14.04
C ARG A 108 -9.53 0.94 -12.89
N ASP A 109 -9.70 2.25 -12.78
CA ASP A 109 -8.86 3.09 -11.93
C ASP A 109 -9.47 3.34 -10.56
N MET A 110 -10.80 3.28 -10.39
CA MET A 110 -11.47 3.52 -9.10
C MET A 110 -12.21 2.29 -8.58
N LEU A 111 -13.10 1.71 -9.39
CA LEU A 111 -14.00 0.65 -8.93
C LEU A 111 -13.23 -0.64 -8.62
N ARG A 112 -12.33 -1.08 -9.52
CA ARG A 112 -11.57 -2.32 -9.35
C ARG A 112 -10.62 -2.25 -8.13
N PRO A 113 -9.82 -1.19 -7.92
CA PRO A 113 -9.05 -1.01 -6.69
C PRO A 113 -9.93 -0.93 -5.44
N GLY A 114 -11.04 -0.17 -5.51
CA GLY A 114 -12.01 -0.04 -4.43
C GLY A 114 -12.57 -1.36 -3.95
N LEU A 115 -13.13 -2.16 -4.87
CA LEU A 115 -13.68 -3.48 -4.58
C LEU A 115 -12.61 -4.44 -4.06
N ARG A 116 -11.39 -4.39 -4.62
CA ARG A 116 -10.29 -5.25 -4.22
C ARG A 116 -9.81 -4.94 -2.80
N GLY A 117 -9.59 -3.67 -2.48
CA GLY A 117 -9.19 -3.25 -1.14
C GLY A 117 -10.25 -3.54 -0.08
N LEU A 118 -11.53 -3.31 -0.42
CA LEU A 118 -12.66 -3.68 0.43
C LEU A 118 -12.71 -5.20 0.65
N ALA A 119 -12.69 -5.99 -0.42
CA ALA A 119 -12.80 -7.45 -0.34
C ALA A 119 -11.64 -8.07 0.45
N VAL A 120 -10.43 -7.55 0.31
CA VAL A 120 -9.28 -8.00 1.11
C VAL A 120 -9.48 -7.65 2.58
N THR A 121 -9.85 -6.41 2.88
CA THR A 121 -10.02 -5.95 4.27
C THR A 121 -11.14 -6.72 4.97
N VAL A 122 -12.31 -6.83 4.34
CA VAL A 122 -13.44 -7.60 4.90
C VAL A 122 -13.09 -9.09 4.95
N GLY A 123 -12.43 -9.62 3.92
CA GLY A 123 -12.11 -11.04 3.82
C GLY A 123 -11.17 -11.55 4.91
N VAL A 124 -10.14 -10.77 5.29
CA VAL A 124 -9.24 -11.18 6.39
C VAL A 124 -9.92 -11.18 7.76
N PHE A 125 -10.93 -10.32 7.96
CA PHE A 125 -11.72 -10.27 9.20
C PHE A 125 -12.98 -11.13 9.15
N LEU A 126 -13.29 -11.76 8.00
CA LEU A 126 -14.50 -12.55 7.81
C LEU A 126 -14.68 -13.64 8.88
N PRO A 127 -13.65 -14.41 9.30
CA PRO A 127 -13.83 -15.41 10.35
C PRO A 127 -14.27 -14.80 11.69
N ALA A 128 -13.66 -13.69 12.11
CA ALA A 128 -14.01 -12.99 13.35
C ALA A 128 -15.44 -12.42 13.27
N LEU A 129 -15.80 -11.84 12.11
CA LEU A 129 -17.13 -11.30 11.86
C LEU A 129 -18.21 -12.39 11.88
N VAL A 130 -17.96 -13.55 11.24
CA VAL A 130 -18.87 -14.70 11.25
C VAL A 130 -19.06 -15.24 12.66
N ARG A 131 -17.97 -15.36 13.44
CA ARG A 131 -18.03 -15.76 14.85
C ARG A 131 -18.86 -14.78 15.67
N ALA A 132 -18.59 -13.48 15.60
CA ALA A 132 -19.35 -12.45 16.30
C ALA A 132 -20.85 -12.48 15.93
N LEU A 133 -21.17 -12.69 14.65
CA LEU A 133 -22.57 -12.82 14.20
C LEU A 133 -23.26 -14.06 14.76
N SER A 134 -22.54 -15.20 14.86
CA SER A 134 -23.08 -16.45 15.41
C SER A 134 -23.47 -16.35 16.89
N LEU A 135 -22.80 -15.48 17.64
CA LEU A 135 -23.06 -15.24 19.07
C LEU A 135 -24.31 -14.38 19.31
N ARG A 136 -24.83 -13.70 18.27
CA ARG A 136 -26.04 -12.87 18.39
C ARG A 136 -27.31 -13.71 18.42
N ALA A 137 -28.31 -13.19 19.12
CA ALA A 137 -29.66 -13.76 19.16
C ALA A 137 -30.23 -13.87 17.73
N PRO A 138 -30.97 -14.95 17.39
CA PRO A 138 -31.49 -15.15 16.04
C PRO A 138 -32.31 -13.97 15.48
N SER A 139 -33.05 -13.27 16.33
CA SER A 139 -33.84 -12.09 15.99
C SER A 139 -33.01 -10.87 15.58
N GLU A 140 -31.73 -10.82 15.96
CA GLU A 140 -30.82 -9.69 15.71
C GLU A 140 -29.83 -9.97 14.56
N ARG A 141 -29.92 -11.14 13.94
CA ARG A 141 -29.05 -11.56 12.82
C ARG A 141 -29.50 -10.87 11.52
N SER A 142 -29.19 -9.58 11.40
CA SER A 142 -29.33 -8.86 10.13
C SER A 142 -28.06 -9.00 9.29
N VAL A 143 -28.14 -9.76 8.19
CA VAL A 143 -27.06 -9.86 7.20
C VAL A 143 -26.78 -8.51 6.54
N LEU A 144 -27.80 -7.65 6.38
CA LEU A 144 -27.58 -6.31 5.85
C LEU A 144 -26.81 -5.43 6.84
N GLY A 145 -27.12 -5.55 8.14
CA GLY A 145 -26.41 -4.84 9.21
C GLY A 145 -24.95 -5.26 9.35
N PHE A 146 -24.65 -6.52 9.03
CA PHE A 146 -23.29 -7.06 9.01
C PHE A 146 -22.35 -6.30 8.07
N PHE A 147 -22.80 -6.03 6.83
CA PHE A 147 -22.00 -5.28 5.85
C PHE A 147 -21.99 -3.78 6.13
N GLY A 148 -23.06 -3.23 6.71
CA GLY A 148 -23.16 -1.80 7.01
C GLY A 148 -22.37 -1.36 8.25
N ALA A 149 -22.13 -2.26 9.21
CA ALA A 149 -21.45 -1.93 10.47
C ALA A 149 -20.63 -3.11 11.03
N PRO A 150 -19.56 -3.54 10.33
CA PRO A 150 -18.74 -4.67 10.76
C PRO A 150 -18.13 -4.44 12.15
N LEU A 151 -17.69 -3.21 12.44
CA LEU A 151 -17.10 -2.87 13.74
C LEU A 151 -18.13 -3.01 14.88
N LYS A 152 -19.38 -2.57 14.69
CA LYS A 152 -20.45 -2.77 15.69
C LYS A 152 -20.78 -4.24 15.90
N THR A 153 -20.50 -5.09 14.90
CA THR A 153 -20.67 -6.53 15.01
C THR A 153 -19.63 -7.14 15.93
N VAL A 154 -18.34 -6.82 15.70
CA VAL A 154 -17.23 -7.30 16.54
C VAL A 154 -17.26 -6.72 17.95
N LEU A 155 -17.73 -5.49 18.12
CA LEU A 155 -17.81 -4.82 19.42
C LEU A 155 -19.13 -5.09 20.19
N SER A 156 -19.93 -6.07 19.76
CA SER A 156 -21.13 -6.44 20.53
C SER A 156 -20.74 -7.07 21.88
N PRO A 157 -21.52 -6.87 22.97
CA PRO A 157 -21.16 -7.37 24.30
C PRO A 157 -20.79 -8.85 24.33
N ALA A 158 -21.58 -9.71 23.67
CA ALA A 158 -21.31 -11.14 23.56
C ALA A 158 -20.01 -11.48 22.83
N ALA A 159 -19.62 -10.67 21.83
CA ALA A 159 -18.36 -10.84 21.11
C ALA A 159 -17.15 -10.33 21.91
N LEU A 160 -17.33 -9.29 22.74
CA LEU A 160 -16.29 -8.78 23.62
C LEU A 160 -15.89 -9.81 24.68
N GLU A 161 -16.83 -10.64 25.14
CA GLU A 161 -16.62 -11.71 26.12
C GLU A 161 -16.05 -13.01 25.52
N ASP A 162 -16.10 -13.17 24.20
CA ASP A 162 -15.64 -14.39 23.51
C ASP A 162 -14.16 -14.30 23.11
N PRO A 163 -13.23 -15.03 23.78
CA PRO A 163 -11.80 -14.95 23.48
C PRO A 163 -11.46 -15.44 22.07
N LEU A 164 -12.28 -16.33 21.50
CA LEU A 164 -12.09 -16.81 20.13
C LEU A 164 -12.32 -15.70 19.09
N THR A 165 -13.34 -14.86 19.27
CA THR A 165 -13.59 -13.71 18.39
C THR A 165 -12.39 -12.78 18.36
N TRP A 166 -11.81 -12.47 19.52
CA TRP A 166 -10.61 -11.64 19.62
C TRP A 166 -9.36 -12.31 19.04
N GLY A 167 -9.18 -13.61 19.26
CA GLY A 167 -8.10 -14.37 18.64
C GLY A 167 -8.17 -14.33 17.11
N LEU A 168 -9.38 -14.48 16.54
CA LEU A 168 -9.62 -14.39 15.10
C LEU A 168 -9.44 -12.95 14.59
N ALA A 169 -9.89 -11.94 15.33
CA ALA A 169 -9.70 -10.54 14.97
C ALA A 169 -8.21 -10.16 14.97
N LEU A 170 -7.46 -10.59 15.99
CA LEU A 170 -6.01 -10.41 16.06
C LEU A 170 -5.30 -11.14 14.91
N ALA A 171 -5.69 -12.37 14.60
CA ALA A 171 -5.14 -13.09 13.45
C ALA A 171 -5.42 -12.36 12.12
N GLY A 172 -6.64 -11.84 11.92
CA GLY A 172 -7.00 -11.01 10.77
C GLY A 172 -6.16 -9.73 10.70
N PHE A 173 -5.95 -9.08 11.84
CA PHE A 173 -5.10 -7.89 11.95
C PHE A 173 -3.64 -8.17 11.57
N LEU A 174 -3.07 -9.28 12.08
CA LEU A 174 -1.70 -9.69 11.76
C LEU A 174 -1.54 -10.08 10.28
N TRP A 175 -2.61 -10.52 9.65
CA TRP A 175 -2.64 -10.92 8.25
C TRP A 175 -2.84 -9.73 7.28
N LEU A 176 -3.62 -8.73 7.70
CA LEU A 176 -4.02 -7.58 6.88
C LEU A 176 -2.90 -6.91 6.07
N PRO A 177 -1.71 -6.55 6.63
CA PRO A 177 -0.67 -5.86 5.86
C PRO A 177 -0.15 -6.71 4.69
N TRP A 178 -0.05 -8.03 4.87
CA TRP A 178 0.39 -8.96 3.83
C TRP A 178 -0.67 -9.14 2.75
N ALA A 179 -1.95 -9.19 3.16
CA ALA A 179 -3.05 -9.27 2.22
C ALA A 179 -3.14 -8.00 1.37
N TRP A 180 -2.96 -6.81 1.96
CA TRP A 180 -2.86 -5.54 1.24
C TRP A 180 -1.62 -5.46 0.33
N LEU A 181 -0.47 -5.96 0.78
CA LEU A 181 0.75 -6.04 -0.04
C LEU A 181 0.49 -6.85 -1.32
N LEU A 182 -0.09 -8.04 -1.18
CA LEU A 182 -0.46 -8.91 -2.30
C LEU A 182 -1.56 -8.29 -3.18
N ALA A 183 -2.48 -7.55 -2.55
CA ALA A 183 -3.51 -6.80 -3.25
C ALA A 183 -2.89 -5.69 -4.12
N ALA A 184 -1.99 -4.88 -3.58
CA ALA A 184 -1.30 -3.83 -4.30
C ALA A 184 -0.38 -4.38 -5.41
N ALA A 185 0.20 -5.57 -5.19
CA ALA A 185 0.99 -6.31 -6.17
C ALA A 185 0.16 -6.98 -7.29
N GLU A 186 -1.12 -6.63 -7.42
CA GLU A 186 -2.05 -7.10 -8.48
C GLU A 186 -2.21 -8.63 -8.59
N ARG A 187 -1.83 -9.41 -7.57
CA ARG A 187 -2.07 -10.87 -7.51
C ARG A 187 -3.57 -11.22 -7.57
N PRO A 188 -3.99 -12.44 -7.93
CA PRO A 188 -5.41 -12.81 -7.85
C PRO A 188 -5.98 -12.59 -6.42
N LEU A 189 -7.24 -12.17 -6.29
CA LEU A 189 -7.85 -11.84 -4.99
C LEU A 189 -7.81 -13.03 -4.02
N LEU A 190 -8.09 -14.24 -4.51
CA LEU A 190 -7.97 -15.48 -3.73
C LEU A 190 -6.54 -15.73 -3.24
N SER A 191 -5.53 -15.26 -3.97
CA SER A 191 -4.14 -15.33 -3.53
C SER A 191 -3.87 -14.37 -2.38
N ALA A 192 -4.38 -13.13 -2.46
CA ALA A 192 -4.26 -12.15 -1.36
C ALA A 192 -5.00 -12.61 -0.09
N LEU A 193 -6.14 -13.29 -0.26
CA LEU A 193 -6.95 -13.89 0.81
C LEU A 193 -6.54 -15.32 1.20
N ASN A 194 -5.38 -15.81 0.76
CA ASN A 194 -4.88 -17.10 1.23
C ASN A 194 -3.81 -16.90 2.33
N PRO A 195 -4.04 -17.38 3.57
CA PRO A 195 -3.11 -17.17 4.68
C PRO A 195 -1.74 -17.85 4.44
N ALA A 196 -1.68 -18.90 3.62
CA ALA A 196 -0.42 -19.55 3.26
C ALA A 196 0.49 -18.63 2.42
N ASN A 197 -0.09 -17.72 1.61
CA ASN A 197 0.70 -16.71 0.90
C ASN A 197 1.27 -15.68 1.88
N ALA A 198 0.48 -15.23 2.86
CA ALA A 198 0.97 -14.31 3.88
C ALA A 198 2.10 -14.93 4.71
N LEU A 199 1.98 -16.19 5.12
CA LEU A 199 3.06 -16.92 5.80
C LEU A 199 4.32 -17.03 4.92
N ARG A 200 4.15 -17.22 3.60
CA ARG A 200 5.28 -17.21 2.66
C ARG A 200 5.95 -15.84 2.59
N CYS A 201 5.18 -14.74 2.56
CA CYS A 201 5.73 -13.38 2.64
C CYS A 201 6.50 -13.16 3.95
N ILE A 202 5.93 -13.55 5.09
CA ILE A 202 6.57 -13.41 6.41
C ILE A 202 7.90 -14.18 6.45
N ARG A 203 7.91 -15.44 5.98
CA ARG A 203 9.13 -16.26 5.92
C ARG A 203 10.18 -15.69 4.96
N ALA A 204 9.75 -15.15 3.82
CA ALA A 204 10.63 -14.54 2.83
C ALA A 204 11.36 -13.31 3.39
N LEU A 205 10.68 -12.49 4.20
CA LEU A 205 11.25 -11.28 4.81
C LEU A 205 12.09 -11.58 6.06
N GLY A 206 11.85 -12.71 6.74
CA GLY A 206 12.56 -13.08 7.96
C GLY A 206 12.39 -12.03 9.08
N ARG A 207 13.50 -11.43 9.53
CA ARG A 207 13.51 -10.45 10.63
C ARG A 207 12.73 -9.18 10.30
N ASP A 208 12.77 -8.74 9.05
CA ASP A 208 12.09 -7.52 8.62
C ASP A 208 10.56 -7.64 8.72
N ALA A 209 10.02 -8.86 8.65
CA ALA A 209 8.58 -9.08 8.85
C ALA A 209 8.12 -8.65 10.24
N GLY A 210 8.93 -8.92 11.28
CA GLY A 210 8.63 -8.48 12.65
C GLY A 210 8.61 -6.95 12.78
N VAL A 211 9.55 -6.27 12.10
CA VAL A 211 9.60 -4.80 12.05
C VAL A 211 8.35 -4.25 11.36
N VAL A 212 8.01 -4.77 10.17
CA VAL A 212 6.82 -4.35 9.43
C VAL A 212 5.57 -4.50 10.28
N MET A 213 5.40 -5.64 10.96
CA MET A 213 4.27 -5.88 11.85
C MET A 213 4.24 -4.92 13.05
N GLY A 214 5.38 -4.67 13.69
CA GLY A 214 5.48 -3.74 14.82
C GLY A 214 5.13 -2.30 14.40
N VAL A 215 5.66 -1.84 13.27
CA VAL A 215 5.34 -0.52 12.71
C VAL A 215 3.87 -0.45 12.30
N PHE A 216 3.35 -1.49 11.66
CA PHE A 216 1.93 -1.55 11.27
C PHE A 216 1.00 -1.50 12.50
N ALA A 217 1.34 -2.21 13.58
CA ALA A 217 0.62 -2.15 14.85
C ALA A 217 0.64 -0.73 15.45
N LEU A 218 1.80 -0.08 15.48
CA LEU A 218 1.93 1.30 15.94
C LEU A 218 1.09 2.25 15.08
N LEU A 219 1.16 2.13 13.75
CA LEU A 219 0.36 2.93 12.83
C LEU A 219 -1.14 2.71 13.07
N ALA A 220 -1.60 1.47 13.27
CA ALA A 220 -3.01 1.21 13.58
C ALA A 220 -3.49 1.92 14.86
N LEU A 221 -2.66 1.98 15.91
CA LEU A 221 -2.96 2.74 17.12
C LEU A 221 -3.05 4.25 16.83
N VAL A 222 -2.07 4.79 16.10
CA VAL A 222 -2.08 6.20 15.68
C VAL A 222 -3.31 6.51 14.83
N HIS A 223 -3.72 5.59 13.95
CA HIS A 223 -4.91 5.74 13.13
C HIS A 223 -6.19 5.83 13.96
N GLY A 224 -6.32 4.99 15.00
CA GLY A 224 -7.42 5.09 15.96
C GLY A 224 -7.47 6.45 16.64
N VAL A 225 -6.33 7.01 17.05
CA VAL A 225 -6.24 8.37 17.61
C VAL A 225 -6.64 9.42 16.58
N MET A 226 -6.20 9.30 15.32
CA MET A 226 -6.58 10.24 14.26
C MET A 226 -8.08 10.20 13.96
N HIS A 227 -8.71 9.03 14.02
CA HIS A 227 -10.16 8.91 13.90
C HIS A 227 -10.89 9.62 15.04
N TRP A 228 -10.46 9.41 16.28
CA TRP A 228 -11.03 10.11 17.44
C TRP A 228 -10.87 11.64 17.32
N ARG A 229 -9.69 12.12 16.90
CA ARG A 229 -9.48 13.56 16.67
C ARG A 229 -10.31 14.10 15.51
N ALA A 230 -10.50 13.32 14.45
CA ALA A 230 -11.34 13.70 13.33
C ALA A 230 -12.80 13.89 13.75
N GLU A 231 -13.32 13.08 14.66
CA GLU A 231 -14.66 13.28 15.25
C GLU A 231 -14.76 14.63 15.98
N VAL A 232 -13.78 14.96 16.82
CA VAL A 232 -13.72 16.27 17.50
C VAL A 232 -13.65 17.43 16.50
N VAL A 233 -12.94 17.27 15.38
CA VAL A 233 -12.87 18.30 14.34
C VAL A 233 -14.23 18.52 13.66
N LEU A 234 -15.00 17.46 13.45
CA LEU A 234 -16.33 17.56 12.84
C LEU A 234 -17.31 18.36 13.72
N ASP A 235 -17.13 18.36 15.04
CA ASP A 235 -17.97 19.09 16.00
C ASP A 235 -17.85 20.63 15.88
N PHE A 236 -16.82 21.17 15.24
CA PHE A 236 -16.67 22.63 15.04
C PHE A 236 -17.71 23.24 14.09
N GLY A 237 -18.53 22.45 13.40
CA GLY A 237 -19.69 22.93 12.64
C GLY A 237 -19.38 23.66 11.32
N MET A 238 -18.11 23.85 10.94
CA MET A 238 -17.72 24.37 9.63
C MET A 238 -17.90 23.31 8.55
N PHE A 239 -19.13 23.18 8.02
CA PHE A 239 -19.60 22.07 7.20
C PHE A 239 -18.57 21.38 6.28
N PHE A 240 -17.88 22.15 5.41
CA PHE A 240 -16.92 21.58 4.46
C PHE A 240 -15.50 21.51 5.00
N VAL A 241 -15.03 22.58 5.65
CA VAL A 241 -13.63 22.70 6.11
C VAL A 241 -13.32 21.68 7.21
N SER A 242 -14.22 21.50 8.18
CA SER A 242 -14.03 20.50 9.24
C SER A 242 -13.92 19.09 8.65
N ARG A 243 -14.78 18.77 7.67
CA ARG A 243 -14.77 17.47 7.01
C ARG A 243 -13.49 17.24 6.21
N TRP A 244 -13.03 18.24 5.45
CA TRP A 244 -11.78 18.15 4.72
C TRP A 244 -10.58 17.90 5.65
N ILE A 245 -10.49 18.63 6.76
CA ILE A 245 -9.44 18.42 7.77
C ILE A 245 -9.55 17.02 8.39
N ALA A 246 -10.76 16.56 8.72
CA ALA A 246 -11.01 15.23 9.24
C ALA A 246 -10.57 14.11 8.27
N GLU A 247 -10.85 14.25 6.97
CA GLU A 247 -10.37 13.32 5.94
C GLU A 247 -8.84 13.37 5.81
N ALA A 248 -8.23 14.56 5.86
CA ALA A 248 -6.78 14.69 5.82
C ALA A 248 -6.11 14.00 7.02
N LEU A 249 -6.61 14.21 8.24
CA LEU A 249 -6.11 13.56 9.45
C LEU A 249 -6.20 12.04 9.37
N THR A 250 -7.34 11.52 8.91
CA THR A 250 -7.56 10.06 8.80
C THR A 250 -6.77 9.43 7.65
N CYS A 251 -6.41 10.17 6.60
CA CYS A 251 -5.59 9.68 5.49
C CYS A 251 -4.08 9.64 5.77
N LEU A 252 -3.57 10.40 6.74
CA LEU A 252 -2.13 10.44 7.08
C LEU A 252 -1.55 9.04 7.32
N VAL A 253 -2.22 8.25 8.15
CA VAL A 253 -1.73 6.93 8.53
C VAL A 253 -1.83 5.90 7.40
N PRO A 254 -2.95 5.76 6.67
CA PRO A 254 -3.01 4.93 5.47
C PRO A 254 -1.92 5.25 4.46
N PHE A 255 -1.54 6.52 4.28
CA PHE A 255 -0.49 6.91 3.34
C PHE A 255 0.90 6.51 3.83
N ALA A 256 1.18 6.63 5.13
CA ALA A 256 2.40 6.09 5.74
C ALA A 256 2.46 4.56 5.60
N THR A 257 1.33 3.88 5.83
CA THR A 257 1.19 2.43 5.63
C THR A 257 1.43 2.04 4.18
N ALA A 258 0.90 2.78 3.21
CA ALA A 258 1.12 2.53 1.79
C ALA A 258 2.62 2.60 1.43
N ASN A 259 3.34 3.59 1.97
CA ASN A 259 4.78 3.72 1.75
C ASN A 259 5.58 2.63 2.47
N LEU A 260 5.17 2.20 3.67
CA LEU A 260 5.75 1.05 4.35
C LEU A 260 5.62 -0.22 3.49
N LEU A 261 4.44 -0.50 2.96
CA LEU A 261 4.20 -1.66 2.10
C LEU A 261 4.95 -1.55 0.76
N GLY A 262 5.02 -0.35 0.18
CA GLY A 262 5.82 -0.09 -1.00
C GLY A 262 7.31 -0.30 -0.75
N LEU A 263 7.83 0.12 0.40
CA LEU A 263 9.21 -0.14 0.82
C LEU A 263 9.49 -1.64 0.95
N VAL A 264 8.53 -2.43 1.45
CA VAL A 264 8.65 -3.89 1.47
C VAL A 264 8.79 -4.45 0.06
N LEU A 265 7.95 -4.02 -0.89
CA LEU A 265 8.06 -4.44 -2.30
C LEU A 265 9.34 -3.94 -2.97
N TYR A 266 9.83 -2.77 -2.57
CA TYR A 266 11.06 -2.20 -3.09
C TYR A 266 12.28 -3.03 -2.69
N VAL A 267 12.42 -3.34 -1.39
CA VAL A 267 13.58 -4.09 -0.86
C VAL A 267 13.48 -5.58 -1.19
N HIS A 268 12.30 -6.18 -0.96
CA HIS A 268 12.10 -7.64 -1.00
C HIS A 268 11.30 -8.11 -2.23
N GLY A 269 11.09 -7.24 -3.22
CA GLY A 269 10.27 -7.54 -4.40
C GLY A 269 10.77 -8.70 -5.24
N ASP A 270 12.07 -9.00 -5.24
CA ASP A 270 12.66 -10.14 -5.94
C ASP A 270 12.28 -11.47 -5.27
N VAL A 271 12.42 -11.56 -3.94
CA VAL A 271 12.06 -12.76 -3.17
C VAL A 271 10.54 -12.99 -3.18
N LEU A 272 9.75 -11.91 -3.22
CA LEU A 272 8.29 -11.97 -3.33
C LEU A 272 7.78 -12.24 -4.77
N GLY A 273 8.70 -12.30 -5.75
CA GLY A 273 8.39 -12.51 -7.15
C GLY A 273 7.51 -11.42 -7.77
N TYR A 274 7.61 -10.18 -7.25
CA TYR A 274 6.87 -9.01 -7.71
C TYR A 274 7.60 -8.27 -8.83
N LEU A 275 8.92 -8.11 -8.71
CA LEU A 275 9.73 -7.38 -9.68
C LEU A 275 10.40 -8.33 -10.69
N PRO A 276 10.38 -8.04 -12.00
CA PRO A 276 11.22 -8.77 -12.95
C PRO A 276 12.69 -8.48 -12.66
N ALA A 277 13.58 -9.44 -12.97
CA ALA A 277 15.01 -9.38 -12.59
C ALA A 277 15.72 -8.08 -13.02
N ARG A 278 15.29 -7.45 -14.11
CA ARG A 278 15.81 -6.17 -14.60
C ARG A 278 15.51 -4.97 -13.70
N ASP A 279 14.42 -5.01 -12.94
CA ASP A 279 13.96 -3.90 -12.09
C ASP A 279 14.49 -4.02 -10.65
N VAL A 280 15.28 -5.07 -10.36
CA VAL A 280 15.86 -5.33 -9.03
C VAL A 280 17.22 -4.65 -8.85
N LEU A 281 17.82 -4.21 -9.96
CA LEU A 281 19.17 -3.64 -9.98
C LEU A 281 19.11 -2.12 -9.95
N GLU A 282 19.90 -1.51 -9.06
CA GLU A 282 20.03 -0.07 -8.94
C GLU A 282 21.46 0.41 -9.04
N PRO A 283 21.69 1.61 -9.57
CA PRO A 283 23.02 2.22 -9.62
C PRO A 283 23.55 2.45 -8.20
N VAL A 284 24.69 1.85 -7.87
CA VAL A 284 25.40 2.06 -6.59
C VAL A 284 25.73 3.53 -6.37
N LEU A 285 26.06 4.23 -7.46
CA LEU A 285 26.52 5.62 -7.44
C LEU A 285 25.40 6.64 -7.72
N ARG A 286 24.12 6.24 -7.56
CA ARG A 286 22.93 7.09 -7.78
C ARG A 286 22.98 7.87 -9.10
N ASP A 287 23.21 9.18 -9.03
CA ASP A 287 23.17 10.11 -10.16
C ASP A 287 24.49 10.21 -10.93
N ALA A 288 25.55 9.53 -10.48
CA ALA A 288 26.81 9.51 -11.21
C ALA A 288 26.62 8.75 -12.54
N ARG A 289 26.68 9.48 -13.65
CA ARG A 289 26.62 8.92 -15.00
C ARG A 289 28.04 8.87 -15.59
N PRO A 290 28.39 7.81 -16.32
CA PRO A 290 29.62 7.82 -17.10
C PRO A 290 29.50 8.85 -18.24
N GLU A 291 30.54 9.64 -18.49
CA GLU A 291 30.55 10.63 -19.58
C GLU A 291 30.47 10.00 -20.97
N ARG A 292 30.93 8.76 -21.12
CA ARG A 292 30.87 8.00 -22.37
C ARG A 292 30.05 6.74 -22.16
N GLY A 293 29.07 6.53 -23.03
CA GLY A 293 28.35 5.27 -23.11
C GLY A 293 29.30 4.12 -23.48
N PRO A 294 28.96 2.87 -23.12
CA PRO A 294 29.71 1.72 -23.58
C PRO A 294 29.78 1.75 -25.12
N GLN A 295 30.97 1.52 -25.70
CA GLN A 295 31.05 1.27 -27.13
C GLN A 295 30.11 0.12 -27.46
N ALA A 296 29.23 0.31 -28.45
CA ALA A 296 28.38 -0.77 -28.92
C ALA A 296 29.27 -1.97 -29.20
N LEU A 297 28.98 -3.10 -28.52
CA LEU A 297 29.61 -4.37 -28.83
C LEU A 297 29.46 -4.54 -30.34
N ARG A 298 30.59 -4.49 -31.08
CA ARG A 298 30.59 -4.86 -32.49
C ARG A 298 29.95 -6.23 -32.53
N GLU A 299 28.77 -6.34 -33.13
CA GLU A 299 28.18 -7.63 -33.45
C GLU A 299 29.29 -8.44 -34.10
N ALA A 300 29.65 -9.56 -33.47
CA ALA A 300 30.63 -10.47 -34.01
C ALA A 300 30.19 -10.74 -35.45
N ALA A 301 31.07 -10.42 -36.41
CA ALA A 301 30.76 -10.54 -37.83
C ALA A 301 30.08 -11.88 -38.08
N SER A 302 28.88 -11.86 -38.68
CA SER A 302 28.15 -13.08 -39.01
C SER A 302 29.10 -14.08 -39.63
N PRO A 303 29.17 -15.33 -39.13
CA PRO A 303 30.08 -16.32 -39.67
C PRO A 303 29.86 -16.41 -41.18
N ALA A 304 30.96 -16.32 -41.93
CA ALA A 304 30.91 -16.36 -43.39
C ALA A 304 30.15 -17.62 -43.84
N PRO A 305 29.29 -17.53 -44.87
CA PRO A 305 28.56 -18.69 -45.37
C PRO A 305 29.56 -19.79 -45.75
N VAL A 306 29.33 -20.99 -45.21
CA VAL A 306 30.14 -22.18 -45.53
C VAL A 306 29.96 -22.47 -47.02
N PRO A 307 31.04 -22.54 -47.82
CA PRO A 307 30.93 -22.90 -49.23
C PRO A 307 30.44 -24.35 -49.35
N THR A 308 29.35 -24.52 -50.11
CA THR A 308 28.77 -25.81 -50.51
C THR A 308 29.53 -26.43 -51.68
#